data_AF-A0A5C8F5I6-F1
#
_entry.id   AF-A0A5C8F5I6-F1
#
_cell.length_a   1.000
_cell.length_b   1.000
_cell.length_c   1.000
_cell.angle_alpha   90.00
_cell.angle_beta   90.00
_cell.angle_gamma   90.00
#
_symmetry.space_group_name_H-M   'P 1'
#
loop_
_entity.id
_entity.type
_entity.pdbx_description
1 polymer ?
#
loop_
_entity_poly.entity_id
_entity_poly.type
_entity_poly.pdbx_seq_one_letter_code
_entity_poly.pdbx_strand_id
1 'polypeptide(L)'
;MTNLIKTILLILSITLSMAFISCKNDETNPTIKYSDLVGTWNGSGNSFTISSSGYVNFTYGGTTYDNLILDNMDYEFIEGAVSSFNSGYQSYTIPTNNAPRKEAIFYFHSSSSCDVTIREQKYSTNSSSWSTENTISVGNFTK
;
A
#
# COMPACT_ATOMS: atom_id res chain seq x y z
N MET A 1 29.87 -38.98 38.09
CA MET A 1 28.59 -38.35 37.71
C MET A 1 28.81 -37.43 36.49
N THR A 2 29.47 -37.94 35.44
CA THR A 2 30.14 -37.11 34.42
C THR A 2 29.73 -37.45 32.98
N ASN A 3 28.94 -38.51 32.79
CA ASN A 3 28.52 -38.95 31.46
C ASN A 3 27.13 -38.41 31.07
N LEU A 4 26.21 -38.20 32.02
CA LEU A 4 24.86 -37.70 31.72
C LEU A 4 24.86 -36.23 31.23
N ILE A 5 25.70 -35.38 31.84
CA ILE A 5 25.81 -33.95 31.47
C ILE A 5 26.40 -33.79 30.07
N LYS A 6 27.37 -34.65 29.69
CA LYS A 6 27.96 -34.64 28.34
C LYS A 6 26.95 -35.07 27.26
N THR A 7 26.06 -36.01 27.56
CA THR A 7 25.02 -36.44 26.61
C THR A 7 23.94 -35.38 26.41
N ILE A 8 23.54 -34.66 27.46
CA ILE A 8 22.54 -33.58 27.37
C ILE A 8 23.07 -32.39 26.55
N LEU A 9 24.34 -32.01 26.74
CA LEU A 9 24.98 -30.93 25.98
C LEU A 9 25.10 -31.24 24.48
N LEU A 10 25.34 -32.51 24.12
CA LEU A 10 25.46 -32.93 22.72
C LEU A 10 24.11 -32.93 21.98
N ILE A 11 23.02 -33.25 22.69
CA ILE A 11 21.66 -33.27 22.11
C ILE A 11 21.12 -31.85 21.93
N LEU A 12 21.40 -30.91 22.86
CA LEU A 12 21.03 -29.50 22.71
C LEU A 12 21.73 -28.82 21.52
N SER A 13 22.95 -29.25 21.17
CA SER A 13 23.70 -28.69 20.04
C SER A 13 23.20 -29.14 18.66
N ILE A 14 22.48 -30.27 18.57
CA ILE A 14 22.01 -30.82 17.28
C ILE A 14 20.62 -30.28 16.90
N THR A 15 19.80 -29.86 17.87
CA THR A 15 18.48 -29.26 17.59
C THR A 15 18.55 -27.78 17.24
N LEU A 16 19.65 -27.09 17.56
CA LEU A 16 19.84 -25.67 17.25
C LEU A 16 20.35 -25.41 15.82
N SER A 17 20.76 -26.44 15.08
CA SER A 17 21.26 -26.31 13.70
C SER A 17 20.19 -26.39 12.61
N MET A 18 18.91 -26.59 12.97
CA MET A 18 17.79 -26.63 12.01
C MET A 18 17.00 -25.31 11.91
N ALA A 19 17.34 -24.28 12.71
CA ALA A 19 16.63 -23.00 12.70
C ALA A 19 17.28 -21.92 11.82
N PHE A 20 18.35 -22.25 11.10
CA PHE A 20 18.97 -21.37 10.12
C PHE A 20 19.11 -22.08 8.76
N ILE A 21 18.00 -22.66 8.28
CA ILE A 21 17.79 -22.59 6.84
C ILE A 21 17.68 -21.09 6.58
N SER A 22 18.82 -20.51 6.19
CA SER A 22 18.85 -19.25 5.50
C SER A 22 17.86 -19.41 4.36
N CYS A 23 16.65 -18.90 4.55
CA CYS A 23 15.81 -18.45 3.48
C CYS A 23 16.60 -17.31 2.80
N LYS A 24 17.60 -17.69 2.00
CA LYS A 24 17.79 -17.05 0.70
C LYS A 24 16.52 -17.34 -0.06
N ASN A 25 15.46 -16.63 0.31
CA ASN A 25 14.39 -16.39 -0.62
C ASN A 25 15.06 -15.56 -1.69
N ASP A 26 15.17 -16.13 -2.88
CA ASP A 26 15.27 -15.37 -4.11
C ASP A 26 14.46 -14.09 -3.92
N GLU A 27 15.10 -12.93 -4.09
CA GLU A 27 14.52 -11.60 -3.87
C GLU A 27 13.27 -11.41 -4.73
N THR A 28 12.17 -12.01 -4.28
CA THR A 28 10.82 -11.71 -4.69
C THR A 28 10.36 -10.76 -3.62
N ASN A 29 10.50 -9.46 -3.92
CA ASN A 29 9.85 -8.42 -3.12
C ASN A 29 8.44 -8.91 -2.79
N PRO A 30 8.03 -8.95 -1.50
CA PRO A 30 6.73 -9.46 -1.12
C PRO A 30 5.66 -8.69 -1.88
N THR A 31 5.08 -9.35 -2.87
CA THR A 31 4.07 -8.78 -3.76
C THR A 31 2.74 -8.99 -3.05
N ILE A 32 2.19 -7.93 -2.47
CA ILE A 32 0.82 -7.97 -1.98
C ILE A 32 -0.08 -8.21 -3.19
N LYS A 33 -0.88 -9.28 -3.15
CA LYS A 33 -1.91 -9.50 -4.16
C LYS A 33 -3.12 -8.64 -3.82
N TYR A 34 -3.79 -8.07 -4.81
CA TYR A 34 -5.02 -7.30 -4.56
C TYR A 34 -6.07 -8.12 -3.78
N SER A 35 -6.11 -9.45 -4.00
CA SER A 35 -7.00 -10.35 -3.27
C SER A 35 -6.78 -10.28 -1.76
N ASP A 36 -5.55 -10.04 -1.34
CA ASP A 36 -5.16 -9.90 0.06
C ASP A 36 -5.57 -8.53 0.61
N LEU A 37 -5.96 -7.58 -0.24
CA LEU A 37 -6.40 -6.23 0.11
C LEU A 37 -7.93 -6.10 0.20
N VAL A 38 -8.70 -7.03 -0.39
CA VAL A 38 -10.17 -7.06 -0.33
C VAL A 38 -10.69 -6.94 1.10
N GLY A 39 -11.66 -6.06 1.32
CA GLY A 39 -12.29 -5.82 2.62
C GLY A 39 -12.55 -4.35 2.93
N THR A 40 -12.95 -4.08 4.16
CA THR A 40 -13.18 -2.73 4.69
C THR A 40 -11.97 -2.29 5.49
N TRP A 41 -11.47 -1.11 5.18
CA TRP A 41 -10.34 -0.48 5.85
C TRP A 41 -10.85 0.71 6.66
N ASN A 42 -10.48 0.78 7.93
CA ASN A 42 -10.93 1.81 8.85
C ASN A 42 -9.74 2.57 9.43
N GLY A 43 -9.85 3.89 9.54
CA GLY A 43 -8.73 4.70 10.00
C GLY A 43 -9.06 6.19 10.06
N SER A 44 -8.53 6.88 11.05
CA SER A 44 -8.60 8.36 11.15
C SER A 44 -10.00 8.95 10.95
N GLY A 45 -11.03 8.28 11.48
CA GLY A 45 -12.44 8.69 11.37
C GLY A 45 -13.08 8.49 9.99
N ASN A 46 -12.38 7.85 9.06
CA ASN A 46 -12.84 7.53 7.71
C ASN A 46 -12.80 6.02 7.46
N SER A 47 -13.34 5.59 6.32
CA SER A 47 -13.19 4.23 5.83
C SER A 47 -13.14 4.19 4.31
N PHE A 48 -12.53 3.14 3.77
CA PHE A 48 -12.65 2.77 2.36
C PHE A 48 -12.89 1.26 2.24
N THR A 49 -13.35 0.84 1.08
CA THR A 49 -13.53 -0.58 0.76
C THR A 49 -12.75 -0.95 -0.48
N ILE A 50 -12.30 -2.21 -0.53
CA ILE A 50 -11.80 -2.85 -1.74
C ILE A 50 -12.71 -4.04 -1.99
N SER A 51 -13.47 -4.00 -3.07
CA SER A 51 -14.40 -5.08 -3.44
C SER A 51 -13.63 -6.30 -3.97
N SER A 52 -14.29 -7.46 -4.00
CA SER A 52 -13.75 -8.66 -4.64
C SER A 52 -13.51 -8.49 -6.15
N SER A 53 -14.23 -7.56 -6.79
CA SER A 53 -14.00 -7.16 -8.18
C SER A 53 -12.84 -6.17 -8.36
N GLY A 54 -12.16 -5.78 -7.27
CA GLY A 54 -11.00 -4.89 -7.29
C GLY A 54 -11.34 -3.40 -7.36
N TYR A 55 -12.57 -2.98 -7.11
CA TYR A 55 -12.90 -1.56 -7.03
C TYR A 55 -12.58 -1.03 -5.64
N VAL A 56 -11.82 0.05 -5.58
CA VAL A 56 -11.59 0.83 -4.35
C VAL A 56 -12.67 1.89 -4.27
N ASN A 57 -13.41 1.97 -3.16
CA ASN A 57 -14.35 3.06 -2.91
C ASN A 57 -13.94 3.82 -1.64
N PHE A 58 -13.52 5.06 -1.81
CA PHE A 58 -13.12 5.95 -0.73
C PHE A 58 -13.73 7.33 -0.93
N THR A 59 -14.32 7.91 0.11
CA THR A 59 -14.84 9.28 0.06
C THR A 59 -14.12 10.16 1.07
N TYR A 60 -13.57 11.27 0.61
CA TYR A 60 -12.91 12.25 1.47
C TYR A 60 -13.19 13.67 0.98
N GLY A 61 -13.53 14.58 1.90
CA GLY A 61 -13.79 15.98 1.57
C GLY A 61 -14.88 16.21 0.51
N GLY A 62 -15.88 15.32 0.45
CA GLY A 62 -16.98 15.38 -0.53
C GLY A 62 -16.64 14.85 -1.93
N THR A 63 -15.45 14.27 -2.13
CA THR A 63 -15.05 13.61 -3.38
C THR A 63 -14.98 12.10 -3.17
N THR A 64 -15.55 11.34 -4.11
CA THR A 64 -15.47 9.87 -4.13
C THR A 64 -14.42 9.44 -5.15
N TYR A 65 -13.50 8.61 -4.67
CA TYR A 65 -12.42 7.99 -5.43
C TYR A 65 -12.81 6.54 -5.66
N ASP A 66 -13.26 6.24 -6.87
CA ASP A 66 -13.79 4.93 -7.27
C ASP A 66 -13.09 4.43 -8.53
N ASN A 67 -12.07 3.59 -8.36
CA ASN A 67 -11.24 3.09 -9.46
C ASN A 67 -10.82 1.64 -9.24
N LEU A 68 -10.51 0.95 -10.34
CA LEU A 68 -10.06 -0.43 -10.36
C LEU A 68 -8.58 -0.56 -9.99
N ILE A 69 -8.29 -1.34 -8.94
CA ILE A 69 -6.93 -1.61 -8.45
C ILE A 69 -6.19 -2.69 -9.26
N LEU A 70 -6.93 -3.57 -9.95
CA LEU A 70 -6.40 -4.79 -10.60
C LEU A 70 -5.23 -4.54 -11.56
N ASP A 71 -5.22 -3.39 -12.23
CA ASP A 71 -4.26 -3.06 -13.28
C ASP A 71 -3.35 -1.87 -12.91
N ASN A 72 -3.54 -1.27 -11.73
CA ASN A 72 -2.95 0.04 -11.37
C ASN A 72 -2.20 0.01 -10.02
N MET A 73 -1.77 -1.17 -9.56
CA MET A 73 -0.87 -1.25 -8.41
C MET A 73 0.57 -1.04 -8.87
N ASP A 74 1.14 0.10 -8.47
CA ASP A 74 2.54 0.41 -8.70
C ASP A 74 3.39 -0.26 -7.60
N TYR A 75 4.49 -0.89 -8.02
CA TYR A 75 5.41 -1.64 -7.15
C TYR A 75 6.61 -0.81 -6.65
N GLU A 76 6.74 0.46 -7.05
CA GLU A 76 7.88 1.30 -6.70
C GLU A 76 7.49 2.50 -5.81
N PHE A 77 8.33 2.73 -4.80
CA PHE A 77 7.96 3.31 -3.50
C PHE A 77 8.05 4.84 -3.41
N ILE A 78 7.14 5.41 -2.63
CA ILE A 78 7.46 6.43 -1.62
C ILE A 78 7.61 5.68 -0.27
N GLU A 79 8.58 6.08 0.56
CA GLU A 79 8.93 5.57 1.92
C GLU A 79 8.17 4.34 2.45
N GLY A 80 8.77 3.15 2.39
CA GLY A 80 8.35 1.98 3.17
C GLY A 80 7.04 1.26 2.78
N ALA A 81 6.31 1.68 1.74
CA ALA A 81 5.11 0.98 1.24
C ALA A 81 5.37 -0.06 0.14
N VAL A 82 5.06 -1.34 0.40
CA VAL A 82 5.30 -2.45 -0.54
C VAL A 82 4.45 -2.43 -1.81
N SER A 83 3.40 -1.61 -1.85
CA SER A 83 2.68 -1.28 -3.08
C SER A 83 1.91 0.04 -2.92
N SER A 84 1.61 0.70 -4.02
CA SER A 84 0.72 1.85 -4.04
C SER A 84 -0.36 1.76 -5.11
N PHE A 85 -1.48 2.44 -4.87
CA PHE A 85 -2.56 2.60 -5.83
C PHE A 85 -3.01 4.05 -5.83
N ASN A 86 -3.21 4.60 -7.03
CA ASN A 86 -3.68 5.97 -7.22
C ASN A 86 -5.09 5.95 -7.80
N SER A 87 -6.00 6.66 -7.16
CA SER A 87 -7.35 6.90 -7.67
C SER A 87 -7.53 8.38 -7.93
N GLY A 88 -7.46 8.77 -9.20
CA GLY A 88 -7.70 10.13 -9.65
C GLY A 88 -9.19 10.44 -9.79
N TYR A 89 -9.59 11.64 -9.37
CA TYR A 89 -10.87 12.25 -9.68
C TYR A 89 -10.66 13.58 -10.42
N GLN A 90 -11.31 13.71 -11.57
CA GLN A 90 -11.45 14.96 -12.30
C GLN A 90 -12.85 15.04 -12.90
N SER A 91 -13.45 16.24 -12.91
CA SER A 91 -14.81 16.45 -13.41
C SER A 91 -14.88 16.66 -14.93
N TYR A 92 -13.74 16.68 -15.62
CA TYR A 92 -13.62 17.01 -17.04
C TYR A 92 -12.77 15.98 -17.79
N THR A 93 -13.08 15.78 -19.06
CA THR A 93 -12.38 14.85 -19.96
C THR A 93 -11.12 15.44 -20.59
N ILE A 94 -11.10 16.76 -20.81
CA ILE A 94 -9.94 17.48 -21.36
C ILE A 94 -9.59 18.62 -20.41
N PRO A 95 -8.39 18.62 -19.78
CA PRO A 95 -8.00 19.68 -18.86
C PRO A 95 -7.69 21.00 -19.60
N THR A 96 -8.12 22.11 -19.03
CA THR A 96 -7.68 23.46 -19.40
C THR A 96 -6.56 23.94 -18.48
N ASN A 97 -5.91 25.05 -18.82
CA ASN A 97 -4.87 25.60 -17.94
C ASN A 97 -5.43 25.94 -16.56
N ASN A 98 -4.72 25.56 -15.51
CA ASN A 98 -5.12 25.62 -14.09
C ASN A 98 -6.32 24.75 -13.70
N ALA A 99 -6.76 23.81 -14.56
CA ALA A 99 -7.85 22.93 -14.20
C ALA A 99 -7.46 22.07 -12.97
N PRO A 100 -8.32 21.97 -11.94
CA PRO A 100 -8.01 21.25 -10.71
C PRO A 100 -8.40 19.77 -10.76
N ARG A 101 -7.52 18.89 -10.29
CA ARG A 101 -7.88 17.49 -9.98
C ARG A 101 -7.45 17.11 -8.57
N LYS A 102 -8.05 16.05 -8.05
CA LYS A 102 -7.62 15.40 -6.81
C LYS A 102 -7.27 13.96 -7.08
N GLU A 103 -6.27 13.45 -6.37
CA GLU A 103 -5.84 12.06 -6.45
C GLU A 103 -5.72 11.51 -5.04
N ALA A 104 -6.43 10.42 -4.74
CA ALA A 104 -6.22 9.64 -3.54
C ALA A 104 -5.14 8.60 -3.80
N ILE A 105 -4.13 8.56 -2.94
CA ILE A 105 -3.03 7.62 -3.03
C ILE A 105 -3.05 6.73 -1.79
N PHE A 106 -3.09 5.44 -2.05
CA PHE A 106 -3.13 4.37 -1.05
C PHE A 106 -1.75 3.72 -1.02
N TYR A 107 -1.03 3.89 0.08
CA TYR A 107 0.29 3.32 0.32
C TYR A 107 0.14 2.08 1.20
N PHE A 108 0.16 0.89 0.60
CA PHE A 108 0.04 -0.36 1.34
C PHE A 108 1.40 -0.78 1.89
N HIS A 109 1.49 -0.85 3.22
CA HIS A 109 2.67 -1.37 3.93
C HIS A 109 2.54 -2.88 4.21
N SER A 110 1.32 -3.38 4.29
CA SER A 110 0.98 -4.80 4.40
C SER A 110 -0.45 -5.06 3.89
N SER A 111 -0.92 -6.31 3.93
CA SER A 111 -2.32 -6.65 3.65
C SER A 111 -3.33 -6.11 4.68
N SER A 112 -2.83 -5.48 5.75
CA SER A 112 -3.63 -4.94 6.87
C SER A 112 -3.20 -3.53 7.33
N SER A 113 -2.24 -2.88 6.66
CA SER A 113 -1.79 -1.52 6.97
C SER A 113 -1.65 -0.68 5.70
N CYS A 114 -2.31 0.48 5.67
CA CYS A 114 -2.36 1.38 4.53
C CYS A 114 -2.35 2.85 4.99
N ASP A 115 -1.48 3.67 4.42
CA ASP A 115 -1.53 5.12 4.58
C ASP A 115 -2.23 5.74 3.37
N VAL A 116 -3.17 6.66 3.62
CA VAL A 116 -3.89 7.36 2.56
C VAL A 116 -3.51 8.83 2.54
N THR A 117 -3.18 9.33 1.35
CA THR A 117 -2.92 10.75 1.10
C THR A 117 -3.79 11.27 -0.03
N ILE A 118 -4.15 12.55 0.01
CA ILE A 118 -4.78 13.25 -1.10
C ILE A 118 -3.77 14.22 -1.70
N ARG A 119 -3.51 14.11 -3.00
CA ARG A 119 -2.82 15.14 -3.77
C ARG A 119 -3.82 16.03 -4.47
N GLU A 120 -3.67 17.33 -4.29
CA GLU A 120 -4.39 18.34 -5.06
C GLU A 120 -3.45 18.87 -6.13
N GLN A 121 -3.92 18.88 -7.38
CA GLN A 121 -3.07 19.16 -8.54
C GLN A 121 -3.73 20.14 -9.48
N LYS A 122 -2.89 20.88 -10.23
CA LYS A 122 -3.32 21.73 -11.34
C LYS A 122 -2.70 21.29 -12.64
N TYR A 123 -3.43 21.46 -13.72
CA TYR A 123 -2.92 21.23 -15.06
C TYR A 123 -2.25 22.47 -15.63
N SER A 124 -1.08 22.30 -16.26
CA SER A 124 -0.39 23.33 -17.03
C SER A 124 -0.44 22.97 -18.51
N THR A 125 -1.06 23.82 -19.33
CA THR A 125 -1.09 23.63 -20.79
C THR A 125 0.28 23.87 -21.43
N ASN A 126 1.17 24.61 -20.76
CA ASN A 126 2.52 24.89 -21.26
C ASN A 126 3.41 23.64 -21.20
N SER A 127 3.23 22.82 -20.17
CA SER A 127 3.99 21.58 -19.95
C SER A 127 3.17 20.32 -20.27
N SER A 128 1.90 20.47 -20.64
CA SER A 128 0.93 19.40 -20.83
C SER A 128 0.91 18.39 -19.68
N SER A 129 1.10 18.88 -18.45
CA SER A 129 1.33 18.03 -17.28
C SER A 129 0.59 18.54 -16.04
N TRP A 130 0.44 17.65 -15.07
CA TRP A 130 -0.14 17.97 -13.76
C TRP A 130 0.97 18.24 -12.76
N SER A 131 0.84 19.31 -11.98
CA SER A 131 1.72 19.64 -10.85
C SER A 131 0.97 19.50 -9.53
N THR A 132 1.62 18.92 -8.53
CA THR A 132 1.09 18.87 -7.16
C THR A 132 1.21 20.24 -6.51
N GLU A 133 0.08 20.79 -6.08
CA GLU A 133 -0.01 22.06 -5.38
C GLU A 133 -0.02 21.85 -3.86
N ASN A 134 -0.66 20.75 -3.41
CA ASN A 134 -0.83 20.42 -2.01
C ASN A 134 -0.92 18.91 -1.82
N THR A 135 -0.45 18.43 -0.67
CA THR A 135 -0.55 17.03 -0.24
C THR A 135 -1.13 16.99 1.17
N ILE A 136 -2.24 16.29 1.33
CA ILE A 136 -2.94 16.12 2.60
C ILE A 136 -2.74 14.68 3.06
N SER A 137 -2.13 14.47 4.23
CA SER A 137 -2.15 13.16 4.86
C SER A 137 -3.52 12.93 5.50
N VAL A 138 -4.26 11.94 5.01
CA VAL A 138 -5.56 11.56 5.60
C VAL A 138 -5.33 10.74 6.87
N GLY A 139 -4.33 9.86 6.83
CA GLY A 139 -3.88 9.07 7.97
C GLY A 139 -3.76 7.58 7.65
N ASN A 140 -3.55 6.81 8.71
CA ASN A 140 -3.37 5.36 8.64
C ASN A 140 -4.72 4.62 8.74
N PHE A 141 -4.83 3.53 7.99
CA PHE A 141 -5.99 2.65 7.89
C PHE A 141 -5.57 1.19 8.08
N THR A 142 -6.42 0.46 8.79
CA THR A 142 -6.22 -0.97 9.07
C THR A 142 -7.41 -1.80 8.66
N LYS A 143 -7.16 -3.07 8.33
CA LYS A 143 -8.17 -4.08 8.01
C LYS A 143 -8.05 -5.28 8.94
#